data_AF-A0A914JE71-F1
#
_entry.id   AF-A0A914JE71-F1
#
_cell.length_a   1.000
_cell.length_b   1.000
_cell.length_c   1.000
_cell.angle_alpha   90.00
_cell.angle_beta   90.00
_cell.angle_gamma   90.00
#
_symmetry.space_group_name_H-M   'P 1'
#
loop_
_entity.id
_entity.type
_entity.pdbx_description
1 polymer ?
#
loop_
_entity_poly.entity_id
_entity_poly.type
_entity_poly.pdbx_seq_one_letter_code
_entity_poly.pdbx_strand_id
1 'polypeptide(L)'
;MTLHHVVTILLLSLSFSINFIRIGTLVLFSHDAADIFIELGKLFRYAGWETALAVLYVTFMIVWIGSRLIYYPFWVIHSVINAAPEMIQYEYRWENLTQRPIVARVFLVMLCLLVVLHLFWTWVLLKIGYESTKSGTLDDIREDDDSDGENGKKKNK
;
A
#
# COMPACT_ATOMS: atom_id res chain seq x y z
N MET A 1 -2.14 5.92 9.74
CA MET A 1 -1.69 6.53 8.47
C MET A 1 -0.31 7.20 8.54
N THR A 2 0.05 7.87 9.63
CA THR A 2 1.35 8.60 9.73
C THR A 2 2.60 7.72 9.60
N LEU A 3 2.66 6.57 10.26
CA LEU A 3 3.81 5.65 10.18
C LEU A 3 4.08 5.17 8.76
N HIS A 4 3.02 4.90 7.98
CA HIS A 4 3.15 4.51 6.58
C HIS A 4 3.83 5.61 5.76
N HIS A 5 3.37 6.85 5.87
CA HIS A 5 3.94 7.98 5.15
C HIS A 5 5.40 8.25 5.53
N VAL A 6 5.74 8.12 6.82
CA VAL A 6 7.14 8.24 7.27
C VAL A 6 8.02 7.16 6.63
N VAL A 7 7.55 5.91 6.59
CA VAL A 7 8.28 4.80 5.97
C VAL A 7 8.46 5.02 4.46
N THR A 8 7.42 5.46 3.74
CA THR A 8 7.51 5.67 2.29
C THR A 8 8.38 6.87 1.92
N ILE A 9 8.32 7.97 2.67
CA ILE A 9 9.19 9.14 2.49
C ILE A 9 10.65 8.76 2.76
N LEU A 10 10.90 7.99 3.81
CA LEU A 10 12.25 7.50 4.12
C LEU A 10 12.76 6.56 3.03
N LEU A 11 11.93 5.64 2.54
CA LEU A 11 12.26 4.75 1.42
C LEU A 11 12.60 5.53 0.16
N LEU A 12 11.84 6.56 -0.18
CA LEU A 12 12.10 7.39 -1.35
C LEU A 12 13.42 8.16 -1.21
N SER A 13 13.68 8.72 -0.03
CA SER A 13 14.91 9.45 0.28
C SER A 13 16.15 8.56 0.23
N LEU A 14 16.05 7.35 0.78
CA LEU A 14 17.12 6.35 0.74
C LEU A 14 17.34 5.83 -0.68
N SER A 15 16.27 5.55 -1.42
CA SER A 15 16.31 5.14 -2.83
C SER A 15 17.03 6.17 -3.70
N PHE A 16 16.79 7.46 -3.46
CA PHE A 16 17.49 8.53 -4.16
C PHE A 16 18.97 8.61 -3.77
N SER A 17 19.27 8.48 -2.47
CA SER A 17 20.64 8.55 -1.94
C SER A 17 21.55 7.41 -2.46
N ILE A 18 21.00 6.22 -2.70
CA ILE A 18 21.73 5.05 -3.24
C ILE A 18 21.58 4.87 -4.75
N ASN A 19 20.95 5.83 -5.44
CA ASN A 19 20.70 5.80 -6.89
C ASN A 19 19.84 4.61 -7.37
N PHE A 20 18.98 4.09 -6.50
CA PHE A 20 18.02 3.01 -6.81
C PHE A 20 16.69 3.58 -7.36
N ILE A 21 16.78 4.64 -8.16
CA ILE A 21 15.61 5.40 -8.67
C ILE A 21 14.64 4.47 -9.44
N ARG A 22 15.17 3.50 -10.18
CA ARG A 22 14.37 2.50 -10.90
C ARG A 22 13.50 1.67 -9.95
N ILE A 23 14.05 1.26 -8.81
CA ILE A 23 13.31 0.46 -7.84
C ILE A 23 12.29 1.34 -7.11
N GLY A 24 12.70 2.54 -6.69
CA GLY A 24 11.80 3.49 -6.04
C GLY A 24 10.58 3.88 -6.89
N THR A 25 10.78 4.05 -8.21
CA THR A 25 9.66 4.34 -9.14
C THR A 25 8.70 3.15 -9.29
N LEU A 26 9.20 1.91 -9.28
CA LEU A 26 8.34 0.71 -9.29
C LEU A 26 7.50 0.60 -8.00
N VAL A 27 8.09 0.96 -6.85
CA VAL A 27 7.35 1.03 -5.58
C VAL A 27 6.22 2.06 -5.69
N LEU A 28 6.50 3.29 -6.13
CA LEU A 28 5.48 4.33 -6.30
C LEU A 28 4.36 3.89 -7.25
N PHE A 29 4.72 3.34 -8.41
CA PHE A 29 3.75 2.85 -9.38
C PHE A 29 2.81 1.78 -8.80
N SER A 30 3.36 0.84 -8.03
CA SER A 30 2.55 -0.19 -7.37
C SER A 30 1.58 0.38 -6.35
N HIS A 31 1.89 1.53 -5.74
CA HIS A 31 1.01 2.19 -4.78
C HIS A 31 -0.11 2.96 -5.50
N ASP A 32 0.22 3.78 -6.48
CA ASP A 32 -0.74 4.64 -7.21
C ASP A 32 -1.83 3.85 -7.95
N ALA A 33 -1.53 2.62 -8.41
CA ALA A 33 -2.45 1.82 -9.21
C ALA A 33 -3.81 1.58 -8.52
N ALA A 34 -3.85 1.41 -7.20
CA ALA A 34 -5.10 1.17 -6.47
C ALA A 34 -5.78 2.46 -6.02
N ASP A 35 -5.02 3.56 -5.87
CA ASP A 35 -5.50 4.82 -5.30
C ASP A 35 -6.47 5.52 -6.26
N ILE A 36 -6.28 5.34 -7.57
CA ILE A 36 -7.23 5.81 -8.61
C ILE A 36 -8.65 5.30 -8.34
N PHE A 37 -8.79 4.02 -7.96
CA PHE A 37 -10.10 3.43 -7.70
C PHE A 37 -10.73 3.94 -6.40
N ILE A 38 -9.93 4.33 -5.40
CA ILE A 38 -10.44 4.92 -4.17
C ILE A 38 -11.06 6.30 -4.45
N GLU A 39 -10.39 7.13 -5.25
CA GLU A 39 -10.92 8.45 -5.62
C GLU A 39 -12.15 8.35 -6.54
N LEU A 40 -12.16 7.40 -7.48
CA LEU A 40 -13.35 7.08 -8.28
C LEU A 40 -14.53 6.62 -7.39
N GLY A 41 -14.24 5.91 -6.29
CA GLY A 41 -15.26 5.46 -5.35
C GLY A 41 -15.98 6.60 -4.67
N LYS A 42 -15.25 7.66 -4.29
CA LYS A 42 -15.85 8.87 -3.72
C LYS A 42 -16.78 9.54 -4.74
N LEU A 43 -16.35 9.65 -6.00
CA LEU A 43 -17.14 10.26 -7.06
C LEU A 43 -18.46 9.51 -7.31
N PHE A 44 -18.42 8.18 -7.40
CA PHE A 44 -19.64 7.38 -7.60
C PHE A 44 -20.55 7.36 -6.37
N ARG A 45 -19.99 7.47 -5.17
CA ARG A 45 -20.78 7.66 -3.94
C ARG A 45 -21.52 9.00 -3.95
N TYR A 46 -20.87 10.09 -4.36
CA TYR A 46 -21.55 11.38 -4.52
C TYR A 46 -22.62 11.38 -5.62
N ALA A 47 -22.45 10.54 -6.65
CA ALA A 47 -23.43 10.37 -7.72
C ALA A 47 -24.61 9.45 -7.33
N GLY A 48 -24.57 8.79 -6.16
CA GLY A 48 -25.60 7.85 -5.70
C GLY A 48 -25.67 6.56 -6.50
N TRP A 49 -24.58 6.13 -7.12
CA TRP A 49 -24.53 4.93 -7.97
C TRP A 49 -24.01 3.71 -7.19
N GLU A 50 -24.89 3.11 -6.39
CA GLU A 50 -24.57 1.97 -5.51
C GLU A 50 -24.04 0.73 -6.26
N THR A 51 -24.62 0.41 -7.42
CA THR A 51 -24.15 -0.73 -8.24
C THR A 51 -22.77 -0.49 -8.82
N ALA A 52 -22.47 0.74 -9.25
CA ALA A 52 -21.15 1.12 -9.74
C ALA A 52 -20.11 1.08 -8.61
N LEU A 53 -20.49 1.51 -7.39
CA LEU A 53 -19.63 1.47 -6.21
C LEU A 53 -19.24 0.03 -5.83
N ALA A 54 -20.20 -0.90 -5.87
CA ALA A 54 -19.94 -2.32 -5.61
C ALA A 54 -18.99 -2.94 -6.65
N VAL A 55 -19.21 -2.68 -7.95
CA VAL A 55 -18.32 -3.14 -9.02
C VAL A 55 -16.92 -2.54 -8.88
N LEU A 56 -16.83 -1.26 -8.53
CA LEU A 56 -15.56 -0.58 -8.31
C LEU A 56 -14.81 -1.15 -7.11
N TYR A 57 -15.50 -1.49 -6.02
CA TYR A 57 -14.90 -2.12 -4.85
C TYR A 57 -14.28 -3.49 -5.18
N VAL A 58 -14.97 -4.33 -5.95
CA VAL A 58 -14.42 -5.62 -6.42
C VAL A 58 -13.21 -5.40 -7.32
N THR A 59 -13.30 -4.45 -8.25
CA THR A 59 -12.18 -4.11 -9.15
C THR A 59 -10.97 -3.60 -8.37
N PHE A 60 -11.20 -2.71 -7.42
CA PHE A 60 -10.20 -2.21 -6.49
C PHE A 60 -9.51 -3.34 -5.73
N MET A 61 -10.26 -4.32 -5.22
CA MET A 61 -9.69 -5.45 -4.49
C MET A 61 -8.76 -6.29 -5.38
N ILE A 62 -9.17 -6.56 -6.63
CA ILE A 62 -8.36 -7.31 -7.60
C ILE A 62 -7.06 -6.56 -7.90
N VAL A 63 -7.13 -5.25 -8.17
CA VAL A 63 -5.96 -4.41 -8.45
C VAL A 63 -5.05 -4.29 -7.21
N TRP A 64 -5.63 -4.15 -6.02
CA TRP A 64 -4.90 -4.10 -4.76
C TRP A 64 -4.07 -5.37 -4.53
N ILE A 65 -4.70 -6.54 -4.62
CA ILE A 65 -4.02 -7.84 -4.43
C ILE A 65 -2.98 -8.06 -5.55
N GLY A 66 -3.33 -7.78 -6.81
CA GLY A 66 -2.42 -7.96 -7.93
C GLY A 66 -1.17 -7.07 -7.84
N SER A 67 -1.35 -5.78 -7.53
CA SER A 67 -0.23 -4.83 -7.41
C SER A 67 0.64 -5.10 -6.18
N ARG A 68 0.05 -5.21 -4.99
CA ARG A 68 0.80 -5.21 -3.73
C ARG A 68 1.17 -6.60 -3.21
N LEU A 69 0.38 -7.63 -3.50
CA LEU A 69 0.64 -9.00 -3.03
C LEU A 69 1.37 -9.87 -4.06
N ILE A 70 1.23 -9.57 -5.35
CA ILE A 70 1.87 -10.33 -6.42
C ILE A 70 3.01 -9.50 -7.03
N TYR A 71 2.70 -8.37 -7.66
CA TYR A 71 3.72 -7.62 -8.39
C TYR A 71 4.85 -7.13 -7.48
N TYR A 72 4.53 -6.50 -6.35
CA TYR A 72 5.53 -5.96 -5.43
C TYR A 72 6.54 -7.00 -4.88
N PRO A 73 6.14 -8.09 -4.20
CA PRO A 73 7.12 -9.03 -3.63
C PRO A 73 7.84 -9.86 -4.70
N PHE A 74 7.15 -10.29 -5.77
CA PHE A 74 7.75 -11.16 -6.77
C PHE A 74 8.64 -10.41 -7.77
N TRP A 75 8.39 -9.13 -8.04
CA TRP A 75 9.20 -8.35 -8.99
C TRP A 75 10.13 -7.37 -8.28
N VAL A 76 9.63 -6.55 -7.36
CA VAL A 76 10.42 -5.48 -6.73
C VAL A 76 11.45 -6.06 -5.77
N ILE A 77 11.03 -6.90 -4.82
CA ILE A 77 11.95 -7.50 -3.84
C ILE A 77 12.91 -8.47 -4.52
N HIS A 78 12.43 -9.31 -5.43
CA HIS A 78 13.28 -10.23 -6.19
C HIS A 78 14.33 -9.48 -7.02
N SER A 79 13.96 -8.36 -7.65
CA SER A 79 14.90 -7.51 -8.37
C SER A 79 15.97 -6.93 -7.43
N VAL A 80 15.59 -6.47 -6.23
CA VAL A 80 16.56 -5.97 -5.25
C VAL A 80 17.51 -7.07 -4.78
N ILE A 81 17.02 -8.27 -4.46
CA ILE A 81 17.88 -9.36 -3.96
C ILE A 81 18.91 -9.80 -5.00
N ASN A 82 18.51 -9.86 -6.28
CA ASN A 82 19.37 -10.38 -7.35
C ASN A 82 20.22 -9.29 -8.04
N ALA A 83 19.67 -8.09 -8.26
CA ALA A 83 20.36 -7.03 -9.01
C ALA A 83 21.12 -6.06 -8.09
N ALA A 84 20.76 -5.91 -6.81
CA ALA A 84 21.50 -5.00 -5.92
C ALA A 84 22.95 -5.42 -5.65
N PRO A 85 23.30 -6.72 -5.48
CA PRO A 85 24.69 -7.13 -5.30
C PRO A 85 25.57 -6.69 -6.47
N GLU A 86 25.13 -6.92 -7.70
CA GLU A 86 25.87 -6.56 -8.91
C GLU A 86 26.05 -5.04 -9.05
N MET A 87 25.04 -4.24 -8.67
CA MET A 87 25.12 -2.78 -8.75
C MET A 87 25.96 -2.12 -7.65
N ILE A 88 26.13 -2.78 -6.49
CA ILE A 88 26.87 -2.24 -5.36
C ILE A 88 28.31 -2.73 -5.38
N GLN A 89 28.52 -4.04 -5.26
CA GLN A 89 29.82 -4.70 -5.21
C GLN A 89 29.67 -6.19 -5.57
N TYR A 90 30.48 -6.70 -6.50
CA TYR A 90 30.43 -8.12 -6.92
C TYR A 90 30.55 -9.12 -5.76
N GLU A 91 31.31 -8.77 -4.71
CA GLU A 91 31.49 -9.61 -3.51
C GLU A 91 30.44 -9.35 -2.41
N TYR A 92 29.34 -8.63 -2.69
CA TYR A 92 28.34 -8.32 -1.68
C TYR A 92 27.58 -9.58 -1.26
N ARG A 93 27.86 -10.07 -0.04
CA ARG A 93 27.18 -11.24 0.53
C ARG A 93 26.09 -10.79 1.50
N TRP A 94 24.84 -11.19 1.23
CA TRP A 94 23.71 -10.95 2.13
C TRP A 94 23.94 -11.53 3.54
N GLU A 95 24.66 -12.65 3.62
CA GLU A 95 25.00 -13.32 4.89
C GLU A 95 25.98 -12.54 5.78
N ASN A 96 26.80 -11.66 5.19
CA ASN A 96 27.82 -10.93 5.94
C ASN A 96 27.27 -9.59 6.44
N LEU A 97 26.73 -9.60 7.65
CA LEU A 97 25.98 -8.47 8.24
C LEU A 97 26.82 -7.20 8.44
N THR A 98 28.15 -7.32 8.54
CA THR A 98 29.08 -6.22 8.83
C THR A 98 29.69 -5.61 7.56
N GLN A 99 29.45 -6.19 6.38
CA GLN A 99 30.03 -5.74 5.12
C GLN A 99 29.48 -4.37 4.69
N ARG A 100 30.33 -3.36 4.46
CA ARG A 100 29.88 -2.04 3.99
C ARG A 100 29.58 -2.10 2.48
N PRO A 101 28.55 -1.40 1.95
CA PRO A 101 27.65 -0.45 2.64
C PRO A 101 26.39 -1.10 3.24
N ILE A 102 26.01 -0.65 4.44
CA ILE A 102 24.85 -1.13 5.22
C ILE A 102 23.52 -0.61 4.65
N VAL A 103 23.55 0.49 3.90
CA VAL A 103 22.36 1.22 3.45
C VAL A 103 21.45 0.37 2.57
N ALA A 104 22.01 -0.49 1.70
CA ALA A 104 21.22 -1.38 0.84
C ALA A 104 20.45 -2.45 1.63
N ARG A 105 21.02 -2.94 2.73
CA ARG A 105 20.32 -3.83 3.66
C ARG A 105 19.19 -3.13 4.40
N VAL A 106 19.44 -1.90 4.88
CA VAL A 106 18.38 -1.09 5.50
C VAL A 106 17.24 -0.86 4.51
N PHE A 107 17.56 -0.57 3.25
CA PHE A 107 16.57 -0.43 2.19
C PHE A 107 15.74 -1.71 1.99
N LEU A 108 16.38 -2.89 1.90
CA LEU A 108 15.66 -4.16 1.79
C LEU A 108 14.76 -4.44 3.00
N VAL A 109 15.24 -4.20 4.23
CA VAL A 109 14.44 -4.35 5.45
C VAL A 109 13.21 -3.45 5.43
N MET A 110 13.37 -2.20 4.97
CA MET A 110 12.25 -1.27 4.81
C MET A 110 11.26 -1.74 3.73
N LEU A 111 11.73 -2.32 2.62
CA LEU A 111 10.85 -2.91 1.61
C LEU A 111 10.05 -4.10 2.17
N CYS A 112 10.69 -4.96 2.99
CA CYS A 112 10.02 -6.06 3.67
C CYS A 112 8.98 -5.58 4.69
N LEU A 113 9.30 -4.53 5.46
CA LEU A 113 8.35 -3.89 6.36
C LEU A 113 7.13 -3.38 5.60
N LEU A 114 7.33 -2.82 4.39
CA LEU A 114 6.23 -2.39 3.54
C LEU A 114 5.30 -3.55 3.16
N VAL A 115 5.84 -4.74 2.86
CA VAL A 115 5.01 -5.94 2.57
C VAL A 115 4.18 -6.34 3.78
N VAL A 116 4.76 -6.33 4.98
CA VAL A 116 4.02 -6.64 6.21
C VAL A 116 2.86 -5.66 6.37
N LEU A 117 3.09 -4.38 6.07
CA LEU A 117 2.05 -3.38 6.10
C LEU A 117 0.99 -3.61 5.00
N HIS A 118 1.38 -4.01 3.78
CA HIS A 118 0.42 -4.38 2.73
C HIS A 118 -0.45 -5.56 3.14
N LEU A 119 0.12 -6.59 3.79
CA LEU A 119 -0.64 -7.74 4.31
C LEU A 119 -1.64 -7.30 5.38
N PHE A 120 -1.21 -6.46 6.31
CA PHE A 120 -2.10 -5.88 7.33
C PHE A 120 -3.29 -5.13 6.69
N TRP A 121 -3.02 -4.24 5.73
CA TRP A 121 -4.09 -3.51 5.04
C TRP A 121 -4.99 -4.41 4.20
N THR A 122 -4.43 -5.42 3.54
CA THR A 122 -5.23 -6.39 2.77
C THR A 122 -6.20 -7.13 3.68
N TRP A 123 -5.77 -7.49 4.89
CA TRP A 123 -6.64 -8.09 5.89
C TRP A 123 -7.78 -7.15 6.33
N VAL A 124 -7.48 -5.87 6.60
CA VAL A 124 -8.49 -4.86 6.93
C VAL A 124 -9.50 -4.68 5.78
N LEU A 125 -9.02 -4.54 4.55
CA LEU A 125 -9.87 -4.37 3.37
C LEU A 125 -10.79 -5.57 3.14
N LEU A 126 -10.27 -6.80 3.27
CA LEU A 126 -11.08 -8.02 3.17
C LEU A 126 -12.13 -8.11 4.27
N LYS A 127 -11.78 -7.75 5.51
CA LYS A 127 -12.72 -7.72 6.64
C LYS A 127 -13.92 -6.81 6.34
N ILE A 128 -13.66 -5.60 5.83
CA ILE A 128 -14.72 -4.64 5.47
C ILE A 128 -15.63 -5.21 4.37
N GLY A 129 -15.07 -5.83 3.33
CA GLY A 129 -15.85 -6.44 2.25
C GLY A 129 -16.71 -7.60 2.71
N TYR A 130 -16.18 -8.44 3.61
CA TYR A 130 -16.93 -9.54 4.22
C TYR A 130 -18.10 -9.03 5.07
N GLU A 131 -17.86 -8.02 5.91
CA GLU A 131 -18.90 -7.43 6.76
C GLU A 131 -19.99 -6.75 5.91
N SER A 132 -19.59 -6.04 4.85
CA SER A 132 -20.51 -5.41 3.89
C SER A 132 -21.42 -6.43 3.19
N THR A 133 -20.89 -7.60 2.82
CA THR A 133 -21.69 -8.67 2.19
C THR A 133 -22.67 -9.32 3.17
N LYS A 134 -22.35 -9.32 4.47
CA LYS A 134 -23.17 -9.91 5.53
C LYS A 134 -24.26 -8.97 6.05
N SER A 135 -23.98 -7.66 6.13
CA SER A 135 -24.95 -6.65 6.59
C SER A 135 -25.96 -6.24 5.51
N GLY A 136 -25.74 -6.57 4.22
CA GLY A 136 -26.70 -6.28 3.15
C GLY A 136 -26.93 -4.79 2.84
N THR A 137 -26.25 -3.90 3.55
CA THR A 137 -26.36 -2.45 3.41
C THR A 137 -24.95 -1.88 3.33
N LEU A 138 -24.62 -1.29 2.17
CA LEU A 138 -23.31 -0.70 1.85
C LEU A 138 -23.05 0.65 2.56
N ASP A 139 -24.06 1.22 3.22
CA ASP A 139 -24.03 2.58 3.76
C ASP A 139 -23.36 2.72 5.14
N ASP A 140 -23.62 1.81 6.09
CA ASP A 140 -23.38 2.13 7.51
C ASP A 140 -21.96 1.87 8.05
N ILE A 141 -21.07 1.21 7.32
CA ILE A 141 -19.79 0.74 7.91
C ILE A 141 -18.66 1.78 7.75
N ARG A 142 -18.85 2.79 6.90
CA ARG A 142 -17.79 3.76 6.56
C ARG A 142 -17.94 5.13 7.23
N GLU A 143 -19.05 5.40 7.91
CA GLU A 143 -19.26 6.67 8.63
C GLU A 143 -18.57 6.70 10.01
N ASP A 144 -18.21 5.57 10.60
CA ASP A 144 -17.61 5.53 11.94
C ASP A 144 -16.11 5.90 11.97
N ASP A 145 -15.38 5.81 10.85
CA ASP A 145 -13.92 6.09 10.80
C ASP A 145 -13.58 7.52 10.31
N ASP A 146 -14.59 8.29 9.86
CA ASP A 146 -14.45 9.69 9.41
C ASP A 146 -14.93 10.72 10.47
N SER A 147 -15.27 10.30 11.69
CA SER A 147 -15.86 11.17 12.73
C SER A 147 -14.87 11.79 13.74
N ASP A 148 -13.57 11.84 13.42
CA ASP A 148 -12.61 12.63 14.20
C ASP A 148 -12.53 14.06 13.63
N GLY A 149 -13.58 14.85 13.89
CA GLY A 149 -13.57 16.31 13.71
C GLY A 149 -14.81 16.94 13.09
N GLU A 150 -15.94 17.01 13.82
CA GLU A 150 -16.62 18.29 14.13
C GLU A 150 -17.91 18.06 14.93
N ASN A 151 -17.87 18.55 16.16
CA ASN A 151 -18.95 19.15 16.95
C ASN A 151 -20.40 18.85 16.54
N GLY A 152 -21.08 18.07 17.36
CA GLY A 152 -22.48 17.70 17.17
C GLY A 152 -23.46 18.88 17.12
N LYS A 153 -24.52 18.69 16.33
CA LYS A 153 -25.85 19.21 16.66
C LYS A 153 -26.97 18.52 15.85
N LYS A 154 -27.76 17.75 16.60
CA LYS A 154 -29.23 17.60 16.56
C LYS A 154 -29.88 17.09 15.27
N LYS A 155 -30.70 16.04 15.43
CA LYS A 155 -32.14 16.21 15.73
C LYS A 155 -32.83 14.93 16.22
N ASN A 156 -33.53 15.08 17.34
CA ASN A 156 -34.73 14.32 17.68
C ASN A 156 -35.76 14.42 16.53
N LYS A 157 -36.39 13.31 16.15
CA LYS A 157 -37.78 12.97 16.49
C LYS A 157 -38.19 11.68 15.77
#